data_AF-A0A4R4NQW6-F1
#
_entry.id   AF-A0A4R4NQW6-F1
#
_cell.length_a   1.000
_cell.length_b   1.000
_cell.length_c   1.000
_cell.angle_alpha   90.00
_cell.angle_beta   90.00
_cell.angle_gamma   90.00
#
_symmetry.space_group_name_H-M   'P 1'
#
loop_
_entity.id
_entity.type
_entity.pdbx_description
1 polymer ?
#
loop_
_entity_poly.entity_id
_entity_poly.type
_entity_poly.pdbx_seq_one_letter_code
_entity_poly.pdbx_strand_id
1 'polypeptide(L)'
;MTAWDLLDDDPEPVPEPPKKTPASTPASTPASIWASLDDDEAGQSDDPQPSPARSTWLSLDDDEPEPRAPAPAPELTASVLTDGEVLWARADGQSVTLGSGRPLHVPAGVPDGVSGWRRVRILDAATLRAEVLVFPVEQPAVGVADEPVALFADEPPPGPPRRPPGFPAGEGGDLTAAFEARVRRAEQDHRNAAATAREDYRRRGDQLERQLREEHDRQVHAAEQRAEARGREAVQRVRQEAEQQVRHAQRAAAQNHDMRRGAEQRAEAATAELAKIREERTLILAAAAAGWGIALILLVIALAG
;
A
#
# COMPACT_ATOMS: atom_id res chain seq x y z
N MET A 1 10.68 2.67 -43.31
CA MET A 1 10.10 1.35 -43.02
C MET A 1 9.50 1.43 -41.64
N THR A 2 8.18 1.35 -41.64
CA THR A 2 7.18 1.72 -40.63
C THR A 2 6.85 0.54 -39.72
N ALA A 3 6.70 0.78 -38.41
CA ALA A 3 5.80 0.05 -37.51
C ALA A 3 5.90 0.60 -36.08
N TRP A 4 5.22 1.72 -35.79
CA TRP A 4 4.78 2.13 -34.43
C TRP A 4 3.61 3.11 -34.56
N ASP A 5 2.61 2.72 -35.35
CA ASP A 5 1.38 3.47 -35.56
C ASP A 5 0.23 2.52 -35.27
N LEU A 6 -0.35 2.59 -34.06
CA LEU A 6 -1.70 2.13 -33.70
C LEU A 6 -1.97 2.43 -32.21
N LEU A 7 -2.37 3.66 -31.95
CA LEU A 7 -3.16 4.05 -30.79
C LEU A 7 -4.18 5.08 -31.30
N ASP A 8 -5.42 4.65 -31.55
CA ASP A 8 -6.66 5.37 -31.20
C ASP A 8 -7.92 4.68 -31.76
N ASP A 9 -9.02 4.90 -31.04
CA ASP A 9 -10.45 4.57 -31.26
C ASP A 9 -10.85 3.09 -31.07
N ASP A 10 -11.78 2.68 -30.19
CA ASP A 10 -12.92 3.34 -29.53
C ASP A 10 -13.35 2.46 -28.30
N PRO A 11 -14.13 2.96 -27.31
CA PRO A 11 -14.51 2.20 -26.11
C PRO A 11 -15.60 1.15 -26.42
N GLU A 12 -15.36 -0.11 -26.04
CA GLU A 12 -16.36 -1.17 -26.15
C GLU A 12 -17.62 -0.87 -25.31
N PRO A 13 -18.83 -1.09 -25.86
CA PRO A 13 -20.07 -0.91 -25.11
C PRO A 13 -20.28 -2.03 -24.10
N VAL A 14 -20.49 -1.63 -22.83
CA VAL A 14 -20.92 -2.48 -21.72
C VAL A 14 -22.25 -3.19 -22.07
N PRO A 15 -22.38 -4.51 -21.92
CA PRO A 15 -23.65 -5.18 -22.17
C PRO A 15 -24.69 -4.87 -21.08
N GLU A 16 -25.84 -4.33 -21.50
CA GLU A 16 -27.04 -4.14 -20.68
C GLU A 16 -27.65 -5.48 -20.19
N PRO A 17 -28.30 -5.52 -19.02
CA PRO A 17 -28.97 -6.72 -18.52
C PRO A 17 -30.35 -6.94 -19.18
N PRO A 18 -30.75 -8.18 -19.54
CA PRO A 18 -32.07 -8.43 -20.11
C PRO A 18 -33.20 -8.34 -19.07
N LYS A 19 -34.20 -7.48 -19.34
CA LYS A 19 -35.52 -7.49 -18.70
C LYS A 19 -36.45 -8.49 -19.40
N LYS A 20 -36.93 -9.52 -18.67
CA LYS A 20 -38.35 -9.98 -18.62
C LYS A 20 -38.53 -11.24 -17.74
N THR A 21 -39.28 -11.08 -16.66
CA THR A 21 -40.05 -12.06 -15.87
C THR A 21 -41.23 -12.68 -16.66
N PRO A 22 -42.00 -13.66 -16.14
CA PRO A 22 -41.77 -14.63 -15.05
C PRO A 22 -42.21 -16.08 -15.39
N ALA A 23 -41.64 -17.09 -14.70
CA ALA A 23 -42.36 -18.32 -14.35
C ALA A 23 -41.60 -19.07 -13.21
N SER A 24 -42.22 -19.09 -12.02
CA SER A 24 -42.36 -20.20 -11.05
C SER A 24 -41.22 -21.21 -10.84
N THR A 25 -40.75 -21.59 -9.65
CA THR A 25 -40.96 -21.31 -8.21
C THR A 25 -39.75 -22.00 -7.47
N PRO A 26 -39.62 -22.06 -6.13
CA PRO A 26 -38.52 -21.45 -5.39
C PRO A 26 -37.50 -22.47 -4.82
N ALA A 27 -36.26 -22.04 -4.58
CA ALA A 27 -35.38 -22.75 -3.65
C ALA A 27 -34.54 -21.75 -2.87
N SER A 28 -34.67 -21.86 -1.55
CA SER A 28 -34.18 -21.01 -0.48
C SER A 28 -32.75 -20.51 -0.62
N THR A 29 -32.60 -19.20 -0.53
CA THR A 29 -31.38 -18.55 -0.04
C THR A 29 -31.39 -18.63 1.50
N PRO A 30 -30.30 -18.99 2.19
CA PRO A 30 -30.21 -18.78 3.63
C PRO A 30 -30.23 -17.28 3.90
N ALA A 31 -31.34 -16.82 4.47
CA ALA A 31 -31.52 -15.47 4.93
C ALA A 31 -30.54 -15.17 6.08
N SER A 32 -30.01 -13.95 6.05
CA SER A 32 -29.24 -13.35 7.13
C SER A 32 -29.99 -13.41 8.47
N ILE A 33 -29.37 -13.99 9.48
CA ILE A 33 -29.91 -14.28 10.82
C ILE A 33 -29.94 -13.01 11.72
N TRP A 34 -30.13 -11.82 11.14
CA TRP A 34 -30.04 -10.55 11.88
C TRP A 34 -31.19 -9.57 11.61
N ALA A 35 -32.30 -10.03 11.05
CA ALA A 35 -33.44 -9.17 10.78
C ALA A 35 -34.77 -9.84 11.18
N SER A 36 -35.09 -9.78 12.47
CA SER A 36 -36.46 -9.58 13.00
C SER A 36 -36.47 -9.82 14.51
N LEU A 37 -36.24 -8.75 15.29
CA LEU A 37 -36.65 -8.65 16.68
C LEU A 37 -37.51 -7.39 16.76
N ASP A 38 -38.82 -7.57 16.62
CA ASP A 38 -39.84 -6.64 17.09
C ASP A 38 -41.11 -7.46 17.38
N ASP A 39 -41.67 -7.17 18.54
CA ASP A 39 -42.78 -7.80 19.25
C ASP A 39 -44.14 -7.72 18.53
N ASP A 40 -45.04 -8.66 18.84
CA ASP A 40 -46.36 -8.31 19.40
C ASP A 40 -47.11 -9.54 19.99
N GLU A 41 -47.83 -9.25 21.06
CA GLU A 41 -48.37 -10.14 22.10
C GLU A 41 -49.69 -10.91 21.77
N ALA A 42 -49.97 -11.89 22.66
CA ALA A 42 -51.21 -12.07 23.44
C ALA A 42 -52.19 -13.24 23.15
N GLY A 43 -52.45 -13.99 24.22
CA GLY A 43 -53.59 -14.92 24.45
C GLY A 43 -53.13 -16.36 24.74
N GLN A 44 -53.48 -17.08 25.83
CA GLN A 44 -54.56 -16.94 26.81
C GLN A 44 -54.36 -17.99 27.95
N SER A 45 -54.28 -17.52 29.21
CA SER A 45 -54.73 -18.04 30.53
C SER A 45 -54.83 -19.55 30.88
N ASP A 46 -54.24 -19.98 32.02
CA ASP A 46 -54.93 -20.24 33.32
C ASP A 46 -54.00 -20.91 34.39
N ASP A 47 -54.04 -20.36 35.63
CA ASP A 47 -53.29 -20.70 36.88
C ASP A 47 -54.02 -21.79 37.74
N PRO A 48 -53.50 -22.39 38.87
CA PRO A 48 -52.78 -21.71 40.00
C PRO A 48 -51.75 -22.49 40.90
N GLN A 49 -50.74 -21.75 41.43
CA GLN A 49 -50.06 -21.76 42.78
C GLN A 49 -49.46 -23.04 43.46
N PRO A 50 -48.56 -22.92 44.50
CA PRO A 50 -47.48 -21.94 44.80
C PRO A 50 -46.13 -22.54 45.36
N SER A 51 -45.00 -21.86 45.09
CA SER A 51 -43.78 -21.66 45.92
C SER A 51 -42.97 -22.86 46.52
N PRO A 52 -41.73 -22.66 47.04
CA PRO A 52 -40.58 -21.87 46.58
C PRO A 52 -39.24 -22.67 46.72
N ALA A 53 -38.38 -22.81 45.71
CA ALA A 53 -36.99 -23.24 45.98
C ALA A 53 -36.02 -23.09 44.80
N ARG A 54 -35.00 -22.25 45.04
CA ARG A 54 -33.58 -22.53 44.81
C ARG A 54 -33.12 -22.80 43.38
N SER A 55 -32.43 -21.79 42.86
CA SER A 55 -31.31 -21.89 41.93
C SER A 55 -30.47 -23.15 42.16
N THR A 56 -30.54 -24.06 41.20
CA THR A 56 -29.59 -25.16 41.04
C THR A 56 -29.48 -25.44 39.54
N TRP A 57 -28.59 -24.72 38.85
CA TRP A 57 -28.12 -25.14 37.55
C TRP A 57 -27.15 -26.30 37.78
N LEU A 58 -27.71 -27.50 37.94
CA LEU A 58 -26.95 -28.74 37.92
C LEU A 58 -27.69 -29.75 37.03
N SER A 59 -26.90 -30.33 36.13
CA SER A 59 -27.12 -31.61 35.46
C SER A 59 -28.09 -31.62 34.28
N LEU A 60 -27.52 -31.43 33.09
CA LEU A 60 -27.85 -32.27 31.94
C LEU A 60 -26.56 -32.99 31.52
N ASP A 61 -26.20 -34.02 32.28
CA ASP A 61 -25.63 -35.22 31.68
C ASP A 61 -26.82 -35.86 30.94
N ASP A 62 -26.91 -35.65 29.63
CA ASP A 62 -27.63 -36.53 28.73
C ASP A 62 -26.60 -37.12 27.77
N ASP A 63 -26.33 -38.40 27.98
CA ASP A 63 -25.62 -39.30 27.09
C ASP A 63 -26.40 -39.44 25.77
N GLU A 64 -26.20 -38.52 24.83
CA GLU A 64 -26.39 -38.79 23.40
C GLU A 64 -25.03 -38.81 22.69
N PRO A 65 -24.64 -39.92 22.02
CA PRO A 65 -23.44 -39.92 21.20
C PRO A 65 -23.70 -39.09 19.94
N GLU A 66 -23.47 -37.78 20.03
CA GLU A 66 -23.32 -36.96 18.83
C GLU A 66 -22.26 -37.60 17.91
N PRO A 67 -22.47 -37.60 16.58
CA PRO A 67 -21.45 -38.05 15.65
C PRO A 67 -20.25 -37.13 15.84
N ARG A 68 -19.21 -37.62 16.53
CA ARG A 68 -17.91 -36.97 16.63
C ARG A 68 -17.52 -36.58 15.20
N ALA A 69 -17.58 -35.29 14.90
CA ALA A 69 -16.78 -34.75 13.83
C ALA A 69 -15.37 -35.30 14.06
N PRO A 70 -14.72 -35.90 13.04
CA PRO A 70 -13.41 -36.47 13.24
C PRO A 70 -12.55 -35.38 13.86
N ALA A 71 -11.95 -35.67 15.02
CA ALA A 71 -10.94 -34.79 15.58
C ALA A 71 -10.01 -34.43 14.41
N PRO A 72 -9.78 -33.14 14.12
CA PRO A 72 -8.96 -32.76 12.98
C PRO A 72 -7.65 -33.51 13.13
N ALA A 73 -7.26 -34.22 12.06
CA ALA A 73 -6.10 -35.09 12.09
C ALA A 73 -4.91 -34.31 12.69
N PRO A 74 -4.17 -34.90 13.64
CA PRO A 74 -3.06 -34.22 14.32
C PRO A 74 -2.02 -33.65 13.33
N GLU A 75 -1.97 -34.24 12.14
CA GLU A 75 -1.06 -33.87 11.05
C GLU A 75 -1.39 -32.50 10.43
N LEU A 76 -2.65 -32.04 10.45
CA LEU A 76 -3.00 -30.75 9.82
C LEU A 76 -2.58 -29.53 10.64
N THR A 77 -2.51 -29.65 11.97
CA THR A 77 -2.02 -28.56 12.84
C THR A 77 -0.50 -28.52 12.98
N ALA A 78 0.20 -29.66 12.94
CA ALA A 78 1.67 -29.68 12.95
C ALA A 78 2.26 -29.14 11.62
N SER A 79 1.52 -29.29 10.52
CA SER A 79 1.96 -28.85 9.18
C SER A 79 1.93 -27.33 8.96
N VAL A 80 1.33 -26.56 9.87
CA VAL A 80 1.24 -25.10 9.79
C VAL A 80 2.18 -24.41 10.77
N LEU A 81 2.58 -25.09 11.85
CA LEU A 81 3.47 -24.53 12.86
C LEU A 81 4.91 -24.55 12.37
N THR A 82 5.57 -23.41 12.50
CA THR A 82 6.99 -23.28 12.16
C THR A 82 7.85 -23.16 13.43
N ASP A 83 9.05 -23.75 13.40
CA ASP A 83 9.99 -23.63 14.52
C ASP A 83 10.37 -22.16 14.72
N GLY A 84 10.27 -21.68 15.96
CA GLY A 84 10.49 -20.28 16.32
C GLY A 84 9.26 -19.38 16.22
N GLU A 85 8.13 -19.87 15.71
CA GLU A 85 6.88 -19.11 15.61
C GLU A 85 6.31 -18.76 16.99
N VAL A 86 5.78 -17.55 17.14
CA VAL A 86 5.17 -17.07 18.39
C VAL A 86 3.66 -16.95 18.22
N LEU A 87 2.93 -17.73 19.00
CA LEU A 87 1.49 -17.87 18.94
C LEU A 87 0.84 -17.55 20.28
N TRP A 88 -0.49 -17.39 20.27
CA TRP A 88 -1.29 -17.33 21.48
C TRP A 88 -1.89 -18.69 21.78
N ALA A 89 -1.66 -19.18 22.99
CA ALA A 89 -2.18 -20.44 23.50
C ALA A 89 -2.84 -20.21 24.86
N ARG A 90 -3.87 -20.98 25.18
CA ARG A 90 -4.54 -20.96 26.48
C ARG A 90 -3.78 -21.84 27.46
N ALA A 91 -3.32 -21.26 28.55
CA ALA A 91 -2.73 -21.95 29.69
C ALA A 91 -3.80 -22.16 30.77
N ASP A 92 -4.07 -23.41 31.14
CA ASP A 92 -4.90 -23.79 32.27
C ASP A 92 -4.03 -24.59 33.25
N GLY A 93 -3.48 -23.90 34.25
CA GLY A 93 -2.51 -24.47 35.19
C GLY A 93 -1.21 -24.92 34.49
N GLN A 94 -0.95 -26.23 34.47
CA GLN A 94 0.22 -26.81 33.79
C GLN A 94 -0.06 -27.23 32.35
N SER A 95 -1.32 -27.19 31.91
CA SER A 95 -1.71 -27.56 30.56
C SER A 95 -1.74 -26.33 29.66
N VAL A 96 -1.18 -26.45 28.44
CA VAL A 96 -1.19 -25.39 27.44
C VAL A 96 -1.82 -25.92 26.17
N THR A 97 -2.84 -25.24 25.66
CA THR A 97 -3.60 -25.64 24.49
C THR A 97 -3.67 -24.52 23.46
N LEU A 98 -3.47 -24.84 22.19
CA LEU A 98 -3.70 -23.89 21.09
C LEU A 98 -5.20 -23.59 20.96
N GLY A 99 -5.55 -22.48 20.29
CA GLY A 99 -6.94 -22.16 19.97
C GLY A 99 -7.65 -23.23 19.12
N SER A 100 -6.90 -24.11 18.48
CA SER A 100 -7.40 -25.31 17.79
C SER A 100 -7.76 -26.48 18.72
N GLY A 101 -7.56 -26.34 20.03
CA GLY A 101 -7.74 -27.40 21.03
C GLY A 101 -6.56 -28.38 21.13
N ARG A 102 -5.49 -28.17 20.36
CA ARG A 102 -4.30 -29.05 20.38
C ARG A 102 -3.43 -28.77 21.62
N PRO A 103 -3.08 -29.78 22.43
CA PRO A 103 -2.17 -29.59 23.56
C PRO A 103 -0.74 -29.36 23.09
N LEU A 104 -0.03 -28.45 23.75
CA LEU A 104 1.39 -28.17 23.59
C LEU A 104 2.17 -28.72 24.76
N HIS A 105 3.34 -29.29 24.49
CA HIS A 105 4.25 -29.72 25.54
C HIS A 105 5.18 -28.56 25.93
N VAL A 106 5.07 -28.08 27.17
CA VAL A 106 5.91 -27.01 27.72
C VAL A 106 6.78 -27.59 28.83
N PRO A 107 8.05 -27.97 28.57
CA PRO A 107 8.90 -28.68 29.53
C PRO A 107 9.18 -27.88 30.80
N ALA A 108 9.27 -26.55 30.68
CA ALA A 108 9.49 -25.65 31.81
C ALA A 108 8.20 -25.30 32.58
N GLY A 109 7.04 -25.73 32.09
CA GLY A 109 5.74 -25.32 32.61
C GLY A 109 5.43 -23.83 32.37
N VAL A 110 4.35 -23.36 32.99
CA VAL A 110 3.93 -21.96 32.95
C VAL A 110 4.69 -21.20 34.06
N PRO A 111 5.59 -20.27 33.73
CA PRO A 111 6.57 -19.70 34.67
C PRO A 111 5.97 -18.81 35.76
N ASP A 112 4.81 -18.19 35.53
CA ASP A 112 4.13 -17.32 36.50
C ASP A 112 2.98 -18.01 37.25
N GLY A 113 2.61 -19.24 36.86
CA GLY A 113 1.50 -19.99 37.44
C GLY A 113 0.12 -19.39 37.15
N VAL A 114 0.03 -18.37 36.28
CA VAL A 114 -1.21 -17.66 36.00
C VAL A 114 -1.88 -18.22 34.74
N SER A 115 -3.11 -18.71 34.87
CA SER A 115 -3.92 -19.20 33.76
C SER A 115 -4.39 -18.08 32.82
N GLY A 116 -4.72 -18.43 31.57
CA GLY A 116 -5.25 -17.52 30.54
C GLY A 116 -4.51 -17.62 29.20
N TRP A 117 -4.78 -16.69 28.30
CA TRP A 117 -4.07 -16.62 27.02
C TRP A 117 -2.63 -16.12 27.23
N ARG A 118 -1.67 -16.89 26.70
CA ARG A 118 -0.24 -16.64 26.82
C ARG A 118 0.44 -16.69 25.46
N ARG A 119 1.49 -15.89 25.31
CA ARG A 119 2.39 -15.99 24.16
C ARG A 119 3.29 -17.19 24.34
N VAL A 120 3.36 -18.03 23.34
CA VAL A 120 4.11 -19.28 23.36
C VAL A 120 4.94 -19.36 22.09
N ARG A 121 6.23 -19.62 22.24
CA ARG A 121 7.17 -19.83 21.13
C ARG A 121 7.30 -21.31 20.85
N ILE A 122 7.04 -21.73 19.62
CA ILE A 122 7.25 -23.12 19.19
C ILE A 122 8.76 -23.38 19.14
N LEU A 123 9.22 -24.35 19.92
CA LEU A 123 10.62 -24.80 19.94
C LEU A 123 10.86 -25.92 18.93
N ASP A 124 9.87 -26.79 18.77
CA ASP A 124 9.90 -27.90 17.82
C ASP A 124 8.46 -28.23 17.43
N ALA A 125 8.10 -27.93 16.19
CA ALA A 125 6.78 -28.14 15.61
C ALA A 125 6.44 -29.63 15.46
N ALA A 126 7.43 -30.49 15.19
CA ALA A 126 7.22 -31.92 15.01
C ALA A 126 6.78 -32.60 16.31
N THR A 127 7.30 -32.12 17.45
CA THR A 127 6.96 -32.66 18.78
C THR A 127 5.98 -31.78 19.56
N LEU A 128 5.46 -30.70 18.94
CA LEU A 128 4.58 -29.70 19.57
C LEU A 128 5.16 -29.14 20.88
N ARG A 129 6.48 -29.00 20.92
CA ARG A 129 7.19 -28.44 22.06
C ARG A 129 7.24 -26.94 21.96
N ALA A 130 6.97 -26.28 23.07
CA ALA A 130 6.92 -24.85 23.11
C ALA A 130 7.38 -24.27 24.44
N GLU A 131 7.71 -22.99 24.43
CA GLU A 131 8.12 -22.21 25.60
C GLU A 131 7.16 -21.05 25.81
N VAL A 132 6.66 -20.88 27.04
CA VAL A 132 5.82 -19.75 27.39
C VAL A 132 6.70 -18.52 27.56
N LEU A 133 6.44 -17.49 26.76
CA LEU A 133 7.15 -16.22 26.84
C LEU A 133 6.55 -15.38 27.95
N VAL A 134 7.35 -15.09 28.97
CA VAL A 134 7.00 -14.13 30.01
C VAL A 134 7.18 -12.74 29.44
N PHE A 135 6.15 -11.89 29.55
CA PHE A 135 6.37 -10.47 29.32
C PHE A 135 7.35 -9.99 30.38
N PRO A 136 8.50 -9.39 30.01
CA PRO A 136 9.26 -8.65 30.99
C PRO A 136 8.33 -7.57 31.53
N VAL A 137 7.91 -7.71 32.78
CA VAL A 137 7.28 -6.62 33.52
C VAL A 137 8.40 -5.64 33.76
N GLU A 138 8.68 -4.80 32.76
CA GLU A 138 9.46 -3.60 33.01
C GLU A 138 8.72 -2.88 34.13
N GLN A 139 9.37 -2.77 35.29
CA GLN A 139 8.86 -1.91 36.34
C GLN A 139 8.66 -0.53 35.68
N PRO A 140 7.45 0.06 35.76
CA PRO A 140 7.20 1.34 35.13
C PRO A 140 8.26 2.32 35.62
N ALA A 141 8.90 3.03 34.68
CA ALA A 141 9.89 4.04 35.03
C ALA A 141 9.28 4.99 36.05
N VAL A 142 10.01 5.21 37.15
CA VAL A 142 9.57 6.04 38.28
C VAL A 142 9.14 7.41 37.74
N GLY A 143 7.84 7.73 37.85
CA GLY A 143 7.24 8.99 37.40
C GLY A 143 6.49 8.97 36.07
N VAL A 144 6.32 7.82 35.40
CA VAL A 144 5.56 7.71 34.13
C VAL A 144 4.08 7.36 34.33
N ALA A 145 3.72 6.82 35.50
CA ALA A 145 2.33 6.57 35.87
C ALA A 145 2.06 7.14 37.27
N ASP A 146 0.87 7.70 37.47
CA ASP A 146 0.38 8.04 38.79
C ASP A 146 0.39 6.78 39.68
N GLU A 147 0.76 6.94 40.95
CA GLU A 147 0.79 5.85 41.91
C GLU A 147 -0.58 5.16 41.93
N PRO A 148 -0.70 3.82 41.86
CA PRO A 148 -1.98 3.14 41.69
C PRO A 148 -2.98 3.46 42.82
N VAL A 149 -2.50 3.81 44.01
CA VAL A 149 -3.31 4.33 45.13
C VAL A 149 -4.00 5.65 44.79
N ALA A 150 -3.40 6.50 43.95
CA ALA A 150 -4.03 7.73 43.47
C ALA A 150 -5.13 7.47 42.42
N LEU A 151 -5.00 6.39 41.64
CA LEU A 151 -6.03 5.95 40.68
C LEU A 151 -7.23 5.28 41.37
N PHE A 152 -7.00 4.66 42.52
CA PHE A 152 -8.02 4.03 43.37
C PHE A 152 -8.09 4.70 44.74
N ALA A 153 -8.14 6.04 44.77
CA ALA A 153 -8.36 6.74 46.03
C ALA A 153 -9.66 6.23 46.68
N ASP A 154 -9.63 5.99 47.99
CA ASP A 154 -10.79 5.54 48.75
C ASP A 154 -11.98 6.45 48.42
N GLU A 155 -13.01 5.87 47.81
CA GLU A 155 -14.22 6.59 47.46
C GLU A 155 -14.77 7.19 48.76
N PRO A 156 -14.92 8.53 48.84
CA PRO A 156 -15.38 9.16 50.07
C PRO A 156 -16.71 8.49 50.46
N PRO A 157 -16.91 8.16 51.76
CA PRO A 157 -18.08 7.43 52.19
C PRO A 157 -19.31 8.12 51.62
N PRO A 158 -20.19 7.37 50.93
CA PRO A 158 -21.31 7.98 50.22
C PRO A 158 -22.07 8.83 51.22
N GLY A 159 -22.20 10.12 50.91
CA GLY A 159 -22.97 11.03 51.73
C GLY A 159 -24.38 10.45 51.95
N PRO A 160 -25.07 10.81 53.06
CA PRO A 160 -26.42 10.33 53.29
C PRO A 160 -27.28 10.58 52.04
N PRO A 161 -28.13 9.62 51.64
CA PRO A 161 -28.86 9.69 50.38
C PRO A 161 -29.59 11.02 50.30
N ARG A 162 -29.12 11.90 49.41
CA ARG A 162 -29.76 13.20 49.20
C ARG A 162 -31.09 12.92 48.54
N ARG A 163 -32.17 13.19 49.28
CA ARG A 163 -33.53 13.12 48.75
C ARG A 163 -33.59 14.05 47.51
N PRO A 164 -33.90 13.53 46.32
CA PRO A 164 -34.05 14.39 45.16
C PRO A 164 -35.14 15.44 45.46
N PRO A 165 -34.93 16.71 45.12
CA PRO A 165 -35.95 17.73 45.32
C PRO A 165 -37.20 17.31 44.55
N GLY A 166 -38.34 17.22 45.24
CA GLY A 166 -39.63 16.85 44.65
C GLY A 166 -40.33 15.62 45.25
N PHE A 167 -39.80 14.97 46.29
CA PHE A 167 -40.60 14.00 47.06
C PHE A 167 -41.34 14.72 48.20
N PRO A 168 -42.65 14.97 48.10
CA PRO A 168 -43.41 15.54 49.21
C PRO A 168 -43.39 14.56 50.39
N ALA A 169 -43.18 15.10 51.59
CA ALA A 169 -43.46 14.36 52.81
C ALA A 169 -44.96 14.50 53.09
N GLY A 170 -45.73 13.40 53.02
CA GLY A 170 -47.04 13.33 53.66
C GLY A 170 -48.26 13.04 52.80
N GLU A 171 -48.20 13.09 51.47
CA GLU A 171 -49.29 12.63 50.61
C GLU A 171 -48.71 11.74 49.51
N GLY A 172 -49.15 10.49 49.46
CA GLY A 172 -48.71 9.51 48.47
C GLY A 172 -49.16 9.93 47.08
N GLY A 173 -48.38 10.80 46.44
CA GLY A 173 -48.51 11.05 45.01
C GLY A 173 -48.34 9.75 44.25
N ASP A 174 -49.17 9.53 43.24
CA ASP A 174 -49.21 8.30 42.45
C ASP A 174 -47.81 7.95 41.93
N LEU A 175 -47.17 6.97 42.56
CA LEU A 175 -45.81 6.54 42.25
C LEU A 175 -45.71 6.04 40.81
N THR A 176 -46.82 5.52 40.28
CA THR A 176 -46.97 5.08 38.90
C THR A 176 -46.78 6.26 37.94
N ALA A 177 -47.49 7.37 38.17
CA ALA A 177 -47.36 8.57 37.35
C ALA A 177 -45.95 9.19 37.43
N ALA A 178 -45.31 9.16 38.60
CA ALA A 178 -43.93 9.65 38.77
C ALA A 178 -42.90 8.76 38.05
N PHE A 179 -43.11 7.43 38.07
CA PHE A 179 -42.29 6.47 37.33
C PHE A 179 -42.45 6.66 35.82
N GLU A 180 -43.68 6.73 35.32
CA GLU A 180 -43.98 6.96 33.90
C GLU A 180 -43.39 8.30 33.38
N ALA A 181 -43.42 9.35 34.20
CA ALA A 181 -42.79 10.62 33.85
C ALA A 181 -41.27 10.51 33.74
N ARG A 182 -40.62 9.70 34.59
CA ARG A 182 -39.18 9.42 34.50
C ARG A 182 -38.83 8.58 33.29
N VAL A 183 -39.60 7.54 33.00
CA VAL A 183 -39.40 6.69 31.82
C VAL A 183 -39.50 7.54 30.55
N ARG A 184 -40.56 8.36 30.42
CA ARG A 184 -40.70 9.28 29.28
C ARG A 184 -39.54 10.26 29.15
N ARG A 185 -39.03 10.82 30.26
CA ARG A 185 -37.86 11.69 30.22
C ARG A 185 -36.61 10.93 29.78
N ALA A 186 -36.36 9.74 30.32
CA ALA A 186 -35.21 8.92 29.97
C ALA A 186 -35.25 8.50 28.48
N GLU A 187 -36.41 8.13 27.96
CA GLU A 187 -36.59 7.87 26.52
C GLU A 187 -36.31 9.11 25.67
N GLN A 188 -36.82 10.27 26.07
CA GLN A 188 -36.59 11.53 25.36
C GLN A 188 -35.09 11.87 25.35
N ASP A 189 -34.41 11.73 26.49
CA ASP A 189 -32.98 11.97 26.64
C ASP A 189 -32.17 11.00 25.77
N HIS A 190 -32.57 9.73 25.71
CA HIS A 190 -31.92 8.73 24.86
C HIS A 190 -32.12 9.04 23.36
N ARG A 191 -33.33 9.43 22.94
CA ARG A 191 -33.60 9.84 21.56
C ARG A 191 -32.78 11.08 21.17
N ASN A 192 -32.66 12.06 22.07
CA ASN A 192 -31.85 13.26 21.85
C ASN A 192 -30.36 12.92 21.76
N ALA A 193 -29.85 12.04 22.64
CA ALA A 193 -28.48 11.57 22.60
C ALA A 193 -28.18 10.81 21.31
N ALA A 194 -29.09 9.95 20.86
CA ALA A 194 -28.95 9.21 19.61
C ALA A 194 -28.96 10.14 18.38
N ALA A 195 -29.81 11.18 18.38
CA ALA A 195 -29.82 12.19 17.32
C ALA A 195 -28.49 12.97 17.27
N THR A 196 -27.99 13.39 18.43
CA THR A 196 -26.70 14.10 18.55
C THR A 196 -25.54 13.24 18.07
N ALA A 197 -25.49 11.97 18.50
CA ALA A 197 -24.46 11.03 18.07
C ALA A 197 -24.49 10.83 16.54
N ARG A 198 -25.67 10.70 15.92
CA ARG A 198 -25.82 10.58 14.46
C ARG A 198 -25.29 11.82 13.74
N GLU A 199 -25.56 13.01 14.24
CA GLU A 199 -25.01 14.24 13.66
C GLU A 199 -23.49 14.31 13.79
N ASP A 200 -22.93 13.94 14.95
CA ASP A 200 -21.49 13.94 15.16
C ASP A 200 -20.78 12.94 14.25
N TYR A 201 -21.33 11.74 14.05
CA TYR A 201 -20.80 10.78 13.10
C TYR A 201 -20.84 11.30 11.66
N ARG A 202 -21.93 11.98 11.25
CA ARG A 202 -22.01 12.62 9.93
C ARG A 202 -20.94 13.69 9.77
N ARG A 203 -20.79 14.60 10.74
CA ARG A 203 -19.77 15.66 10.70
C ARG A 203 -18.36 15.08 10.61
N ARG A 204 -18.05 14.01 11.35
CA ARG A 204 -16.75 13.32 11.27
C ARG A 204 -16.55 12.65 9.91
N GLY A 205 -17.59 12.03 9.34
CA GLY A 205 -17.57 11.50 7.98
C GLY A 205 -17.24 12.57 6.95
N ASP A 206 -17.94 13.70 6.98
CA ASP A 206 -17.73 14.82 6.06
C ASP A 206 -16.35 15.47 6.23
N GLN A 207 -15.78 15.46 7.44
CA GLN A 207 -14.42 15.92 7.68
C GLN A 207 -13.37 14.98 7.09
N LEU A 208 -13.53 13.67 7.29
CA LEU A 208 -12.64 12.67 6.73
C LEU A 208 -12.69 12.67 5.20
N GLU A 209 -13.88 12.79 4.61
CA GLU A 209 -14.02 12.85 3.16
C GLU A 209 -13.32 14.09 2.58
N ARG A 210 -13.45 15.25 3.23
CA ARG A 210 -12.72 16.46 2.83
C ARG A 210 -11.21 16.30 2.95
N GLN A 211 -10.71 15.71 4.04
CA GLN A 211 -9.28 15.45 4.22
C GLN A 211 -8.75 14.53 3.13
N LEU A 212 -9.46 13.44 2.82
CA LEU A 212 -9.05 12.52 1.77
C LEU A 212 -9.03 13.18 0.38
N ARG A 213 -10.01 14.04 0.08
CA ARG A 213 -10.01 14.82 -1.17
C ARG A 213 -8.84 15.79 -1.23
N GLU A 214 -8.59 16.55 -0.18
CA GLU A 214 -7.45 17.48 -0.13
C GLU A 214 -6.10 16.75 -0.26
N GLU A 215 -5.95 15.60 0.37
CA GLU A 215 -4.74 14.77 0.23
C GLU A 215 -4.58 14.22 -1.18
N HIS A 216 -5.67 13.75 -1.78
CA HIS A 216 -5.68 13.29 -3.17
C HIS A 216 -5.28 14.42 -4.12
N ASP A 217 -5.89 15.59 -3.99
CA ASP A 217 -5.58 16.77 -4.82
C ASP A 217 -4.11 17.19 -4.68
N ARG A 218 -3.57 17.17 -3.46
CA ARG A 218 -2.14 17.43 -3.21
C ARG A 218 -1.25 16.39 -3.90
N GLN A 219 -1.63 15.12 -3.86
CA GLN A 219 -0.86 14.05 -4.52
C GLN A 219 -0.90 14.20 -6.04
N VAL A 220 -2.06 14.51 -6.61
CA VAL A 220 -2.23 14.75 -8.05
C VAL A 220 -1.38 15.94 -8.48
N HIS A 221 -1.49 17.09 -7.81
CA HIS A 221 -0.66 18.25 -8.13
C HIS A 221 0.83 17.99 -7.98
N ALA A 222 1.26 17.25 -6.96
CA ALA A 222 2.66 16.87 -6.81
C ALA A 222 3.13 15.94 -7.96
N ALA A 223 2.28 15.03 -8.40
CA ALA A 223 2.57 14.15 -9.53
C ALA A 223 2.67 14.93 -10.85
N GLU A 224 1.75 15.85 -11.09
CA GLU A 224 1.75 16.76 -12.25
C GLU A 224 3.03 17.59 -12.30
N GLN A 225 3.43 18.22 -11.19
CA GLN A 225 4.67 19.00 -11.13
C GLN A 225 5.91 18.15 -11.43
N ARG A 226 5.96 16.90 -10.94
CA ARG A 226 7.06 15.98 -11.26
C ARG A 226 7.05 15.54 -12.72
N ALA A 227 5.88 15.41 -13.34
CA ALA A 227 5.76 15.09 -14.75
C ALA A 227 6.22 16.27 -15.61
N GLU A 228 5.80 17.49 -15.28
CA GLU A 228 6.25 18.71 -15.95
C GLU A 228 7.77 18.91 -15.83
N ALA A 229 8.34 18.72 -14.64
CA ALA A 229 9.78 18.85 -14.43
C ALA A 229 10.56 17.85 -15.31
N ARG A 230 10.12 16.58 -15.34
CA ARG A 230 10.71 15.56 -16.22
C ARG A 230 10.57 15.91 -17.70
N GLY A 231 9.42 16.46 -18.11
CA GLY A 231 9.21 16.94 -19.47
C GLY A 231 10.18 18.07 -19.85
N ARG A 232 10.35 19.06 -18.97
CA ARG A 232 11.28 20.18 -19.19
C ARG A 232 12.73 19.70 -19.27
N GLU A 233 13.13 18.77 -18.39
CA GLU A 233 14.47 18.17 -18.45
C GLU A 233 14.71 17.40 -19.75
N ALA A 234 13.74 16.60 -20.20
CA ALA A 234 13.84 15.85 -21.45
C ALA A 234 14.01 16.79 -22.65
N VAL A 235 13.20 17.84 -22.73
CA VAL A 235 13.30 18.86 -23.79
C VAL A 235 14.67 19.55 -23.76
N GLN A 236 15.20 19.87 -22.57
CA GLN A 236 16.53 20.46 -22.45
C GLN A 236 17.64 19.52 -22.92
N ARG A 237 17.56 18.23 -22.60
CA ARG A 237 18.55 17.23 -23.06
C ARG A 237 18.53 17.12 -24.58
N VAL A 238 17.35 16.98 -25.18
CA VAL A 238 17.20 16.91 -26.65
C VAL A 238 17.75 18.18 -27.31
N ARG A 239 17.47 19.35 -26.74
CA ARG A 239 18.01 20.62 -27.24
C ARG A 239 19.54 20.66 -27.16
N GLN A 240 20.12 20.25 -26.04
CA GLN A 240 21.58 20.20 -25.86
C GLN A 240 22.24 19.22 -26.84
N GLU A 241 21.65 18.04 -27.03
CA GLU A 241 22.11 17.06 -28.01
C GLU A 241 22.04 17.61 -29.44
N ALA A 242 20.94 18.27 -29.80
CA ALA A 242 20.79 18.93 -31.09
C ALA A 242 21.85 20.03 -31.30
N GLU A 243 22.09 20.87 -30.29
CA GLU A 243 23.14 21.89 -30.35
C GLU A 243 24.54 21.28 -30.50
N GLN A 244 24.82 20.17 -29.81
CA GLN A 244 26.09 19.44 -29.97
C GLN A 244 26.23 18.87 -31.39
N GLN A 245 25.19 18.24 -31.92
CA GLN A 245 25.19 17.71 -33.29
C GLN A 245 25.42 18.81 -34.32
N VAL A 246 24.79 19.97 -34.17
CA VAL A 246 25.02 21.13 -35.05
C VAL A 246 26.47 21.61 -34.96
N ARG A 247 27.04 21.71 -33.75
CA ARG A 247 28.46 22.08 -33.58
C ARG A 247 29.40 21.06 -34.21
N HIS A 248 29.11 19.76 -34.08
CA HIS A 248 29.90 18.71 -34.72
C HIS A 248 29.83 18.79 -36.25
N ALA A 249 28.63 18.98 -36.80
CA ALA A 249 28.42 19.17 -38.23
C ALA A 249 29.15 20.43 -38.77
N GLN A 250 29.10 21.54 -38.03
CA GLN A 250 29.82 22.77 -38.40
C GLN A 250 31.34 22.57 -38.40
N ARG A 251 31.89 21.88 -37.40
CA ARG A 251 33.34 21.54 -37.36
C ARG A 251 33.74 20.65 -38.52
N ALA A 252 32.94 19.63 -38.83
CA ALA A 252 33.18 18.75 -39.98
C ALA A 252 33.10 19.52 -41.32
N ALA A 253 32.16 20.46 -41.45
CA ALA A 253 32.05 21.32 -42.62
C ALA A 253 33.28 22.24 -42.77
N ALA A 254 33.74 22.86 -41.67
CA ALA A 254 34.94 23.70 -41.67
C ALA A 254 36.20 22.91 -42.06
N GLN A 255 36.39 21.72 -41.47
CA GLN A 255 37.51 20.84 -41.82
C GLN A 255 37.49 20.41 -43.29
N ASN A 256 36.33 20.08 -43.83
CA ASN A 256 36.19 19.76 -45.25
C ASN A 256 36.53 20.95 -46.14
N HIS A 257 36.13 22.16 -45.75
CA HIS A 257 36.46 23.38 -46.47
C HIS A 257 37.97 23.67 -46.47
N ASP A 258 38.62 23.51 -45.31
CA ASP A 258 40.07 23.67 -45.17
C ASP A 258 40.84 22.61 -45.96
N MET A 259 40.38 21.34 -45.95
CA MET A 259 40.96 20.29 -46.78
C MET A 259 40.84 20.57 -48.28
N ARG A 260 39.70 21.12 -48.73
CA ARG A 260 39.50 21.53 -50.12
C ARG A 260 40.46 22.64 -50.52
N ARG A 261 40.53 23.72 -49.73
CA ARG A 261 41.51 24.80 -49.96
C ARG A 261 42.94 24.29 -50.00
N GLY A 262 43.31 23.41 -49.08
CA GLY A 262 44.65 22.80 -49.05
C GLY A 262 44.92 21.88 -50.24
N ALA A 263 43.90 21.25 -50.81
CA ALA A 263 44.01 20.47 -52.04
C ALA A 263 44.17 21.37 -53.28
N GLU A 264 43.40 22.47 -53.35
CA GLU A 264 43.50 23.48 -54.40
C GLU A 264 44.90 24.11 -54.43
N GLN A 265 45.43 24.54 -53.28
CA GLN A 265 46.79 25.09 -53.19
C GLN A 265 47.87 24.09 -53.62
N ARG A 266 47.71 22.81 -53.28
CA ARG A 266 48.64 21.76 -53.73
C ARG A 266 48.54 21.52 -55.24
N ALA A 267 47.34 21.58 -55.80
CA ALA A 267 47.14 21.49 -57.24
C ALA A 267 47.78 22.68 -57.96
N GLU A 268 47.58 23.91 -57.47
CA GLU A 268 48.23 25.11 -58.00
C GLU A 268 49.76 25.02 -57.91
N ALA A 269 50.32 24.62 -56.77
CA ALA A 269 51.75 24.43 -56.61
C ALA A 269 52.30 23.39 -57.59
N ALA A 270 51.63 22.24 -57.75
CA ALA A 270 52.02 21.21 -58.71
C ALA A 270 51.97 21.72 -60.15
N THR A 271 50.95 22.53 -60.53
CA THR A 271 50.90 23.13 -61.87
C THR A 271 52.01 24.15 -62.09
N ALA A 272 52.39 24.92 -61.06
CA ALA A 272 53.50 25.86 -61.12
C ALA A 272 54.85 25.14 -61.25
N GLU A 273 55.05 24.01 -60.55
CA GLU A 273 56.23 23.17 -60.70
C GLU A 273 56.32 22.56 -62.11
N LEU A 274 55.22 22.05 -62.64
CA LEU A 274 55.17 21.55 -64.02
C LEU A 274 55.47 22.65 -65.04
N ALA A 275 55.03 23.89 -64.81
CA ALA A 275 55.37 25.03 -65.65
C ALA A 275 56.87 25.32 -65.62
N LYS A 276 57.50 25.31 -64.44
CA LYS A 276 58.97 25.47 -64.30
C LYS A 276 59.73 24.37 -65.02
N ILE A 277 59.35 23.11 -64.84
CA ILE A 277 59.98 21.97 -65.54
C ILE A 277 59.84 22.12 -67.06
N ARG A 278 58.70 22.63 -67.54
CA ARG A 278 58.48 22.87 -68.97
C ARG A 278 59.39 23.98 -69.48
N GLU A 279 59.53 25.07 -68.74
CA GLU A 279 60.41 26.20 -69.06
C GLU A 279 61.88 25.76 -69.11
N GLU A 280 62.34 25.00 -68.10
CA GLU A 280 63.69 24.41 -68.07
C GLU A 280 63.93 23.48 -69.27
N ARG A 281 62.95 22.64 -69.63
CA ARG A 281 63.05 21.78 -70.82
C ARG A 281 63.11 22.59 -72.13
N THR A 282 62.37 23.69 -72.24
CA THR A 282 62.47 24.55 -73.42
C THR A 282 63.83 25.25 -73.52
N LEU A 283 64.44 25.64 -72.40
CA LEU A 283 65.78 26.21 -72.37
C LEU A 283 66.85 25.18 -72.75
N ILE A 284 66.75 23.94 -72.27
CA ILE A 284 67.67 22.85 -72.64
C ILE A 284 67.54 22.53 -74.14
N LEU A 285 66.33 22.48 -74.68
CA LEU A 285 66.10 22.28 -76.11
C LEU A 285 66.64 23.45 -76.95
N ALA A 286 66.48 24.69 -76.50
CA ALA A 286 67.06 25.85 -77.17
C ALA A 286 68.59 25.84 -77.15
N ALA A 287 69.20 25.45 -76.02
CA ALA A 287 70.65 25.29 -75.90
C ALA A 287 71.18 24.16 -76.80
N ALA A 288 70.47 23.03 -76.87
CA ALA A 288 70.81 21.94 -77.77
C ALA A 288 70.73 22.38 -79.25
N ALA A 289 69.68 23.11 -79.64
CA ALA A 289 69.55 23.65 -81.00
C ALA A 289 70.68 24.64 -81.36
N ALA A 290 71.07 25.50 -80.42
CA ALA A 290 72.21 26.40 -80.61
C ALA A 290 73.55 25.63 -80.74
N GLY A 291 73.75 24.57 -79.96
CA GLY A 291 74.92 23.70 -80.06
C GLY A 291 75.02 22.99 -81.41
N TRP A 292 73.90 22.52 -81.97
CA TRP A 292 73.85 21.94 -83.31
C TRP A 292 74.12 22.98 -84.40
N GLY A 293 73.64 24.21 -84.24
CA GLY A 293 73.95 25.33 -85.14
C GLY A 293 75.45 25.66 -85.19
N ILE A 294 76.11 25.70 -84.03
CA ILE A 294 77.57 25.94 -83.94
C ILE A 294 78.35 24.76 -84.53
N ALA A 295 77.94 23.52 -84.26
CA ALA A 295 78.58 22.34 -84.84
C ALA A 295 78.46 22.30 -86.37
N LEU A 296 77.31 22.69 -86.93
CA LEU A 296 77.11 22.82 -88.37
C LEU A 296 77.99 23.93 -88.97
N ILE A 297 78.13 25.08 -88.30
CA ILE A 297 79.01 26.16 -88.74
C ILE A 297 80.47 25.69 -88.75
N LEU A 298 80.92 25.00 -87.70
CA LEU A 298 82.28 24.44 -87.63
C LEU A 298 82.51 23.36 -88.69
N LEU A 299 81.51 22.54 -89.00
CA LEU A 299 81.58 21.54 -90.08
C LEU A 299 81.74 22.21 -91.45
N VAL A 300 80.99 23.29 -91.71
CA VAL A 300 81.10 24.07 -92.97
C VAL A 300 82.48 24.72 -93.09
N ILE A 301 83.04 25.24 -91.98
CA ILE A 301 84.40 25.79 -91.96
C ILE A 301 85.45 24.71 -92.23
N ALA A 302 85.28 23.52 -91.66
CA ALA A 302 86.19 22.38 -91.87
C ALA A 302 86.10 21.79 -93.29
N LEU A 303 84.98 21.95 -93.99
CA LEU A 303 84.82 21.51 -95.38
C LEU A 303 85.33 22.52 -96.42
N ALA A 304 85.58 23.77 -96.00
CA ALA A 304 85.97 24.88 -96.87
C ALA A 304 87.47 25.23 -96.80
N GLY A 305 88.26 24.50 -96.00
CA GLY A 305 89.72 24.58 -95.96
C GLY A 305 90.36 23.32 -96.53
#